data_AF-A0A0S7ZWN1-F1
#
_entry.id   AF-A0A0S7ZWN1-F1
#
_cell.length_a   1.000
_cell.length_b   1.000
_cell.length_c   1.000
_cell.angle_alpha   90.00
_cell.angle_beta   90.00
_cell.angle_gamma   90.00
#
_symmetry.space_group_name_H-M   'P 1'
#
loop_
_entity.id
_entity.type
_entity.pdbx_description
1 polymer ?
#
loop_
_entity_poly.entity_id
_entity_poly.type
_entity_poly.pdbx_seq_one_letter_code
_entity_poly.pdbx_strand_id
1 'polypeptide(L)'
;MTRQRSASILMGLAALGFLGTAAVHTTGYGTVLRLAAEVPSDLGPAIPALWLVFSLDLAVIGLIVAVVAWRPQPIGRWVLVIASLSPLGAAGLQLRFIGFVPPTALLLGIGVLTLVAAALLTSQATDGASAPH
;
A
#
# COMPACT_ATOMS: atom_id res chain seq x y z
N MET A 1 -25.55 1.94 -5.75
CA MET A 1 -24.54 1.95 -4.66
C MET A 1 -23.87 3.31 -4.65
N THR A 2 -23.76 4.00 -3.52
CA THR A 2 -23.19 5.36 -3.49
C THR A 2 -21.67 5.33 -3.75
N ARG A 3 -21.12 6.35 -4.41
CA ARG A 3 -19.66 6.46 -4.66
C ARG A 3 -18.84 6.31 -3.37
N GLN A 4 -19.33 6.88 -2.27
CA GLN A 4 -18.71 6.77 -0.95
C GLN A 4 -18.65 5.33 -0.44
N ARG A 5 -19.73 4.55 -0.58
CA ARG A 5 -19.73 3.13 -0.17
C ARG A 5 -18.73 2.31 -0.98
N SER A 6 -18.65 2.57 -2.29
CA SER A 6 -17.65 1.93 -3.15
C SER A 6 -16.24 2.30 -2.72
N ALA A 7 -15.96 3.58 -2.45
CA ALA A 7 -14.66 4.03 -1.95
C ALA A 7 -14.29 3.34 -0.63
N SER A 8 -15.20 3.28 0.35
CA SER A 8 -14.96 2.58 1.63
C SER A 8 -14.65 1.10 1.47
N ILE A 9 -15.34 0.40 0.58
CA ILE A 9 -15.06 -1.02 0.31
C ILE A 9 -13.69 -1.18 -0.33
N LEU A 10 -13.36 -0.37 -1.34
CA LEU A 10 -12.05 -0.42 -1.99
C LEU A 10 -10.92 -0.11 -1.02
N MET A 11 -11.09 0.90 -0.14
CA MET A 11 -10.12 1.19 0.92
C MET A 11 -9.98 0.02 1.90
N GLY A 12 -11.08 -0.61 2.30
CA GLY A 12 -11.05 -1.78 3.17
C GLY A 12 -10.30 -2.95 2.54
N LEU A 13 -10.56 -3.24 1.26
CA LEU A 13 -9.85 -4.27 0.50
C LEU A 13 -8.36 -3.94 0.33
N ALA A 14 -8.03 -2.68 0.04
CA ALA A 14 -6.65 -2.23 -0.06
C ALA A 14 -5.91 -2.38 1.29
N ALA A 15 -6.51 -1.95 2.40
CA ALA A 15 -5.94 -2.10 3.73
C ALA A 15 -5.67 -3.58 4.08
N LEU A 16 -6.63 -4.47 3.80
CA LEU A 16 -6.45 -5.91 3.97
C LEU A 16 -5.34 -6.45 3.06
N GLY A 17 -5.25 -5.96 1.82
CA GLY A 17 -4.18 -6.33 0.89
C GLY A 17 -2.80 -5.92 1.39
N PHE A 18 -2.66 -4.71 1.92
CA PHE A 18 -1.42 -4.23 2.54
C PHE A 18 -1.00 -5.12 3.72
N LEU A 19 -1.91 -5.34 4.67
CA LEU A 19 -1.64 -6.17 5.86
C LEU A 19 -1.35 -7.63 5.50
N GLY A 20 -2.11 -8.20 4.59
CA GLY A 20 -1.90 -9.55 4.09
C GLY A 20 -0.56 -9.69 3.38
N THR A 21 -0.18 -8.72 2.55
CA THR A 21 1.13 -8.71 1.88
C THR A 21 2.26 -8.57 2.89
N ALA A 22 2.13 -7.68 3.88
CA ALA A 22 3.09 -7.54 4.96
C ALA A 22 3.32 -8.89 5.69
N ALA A 23 2.24 -9.57 6.07
CA ALA A 23 2.30 -10.87 6.73
C ALA A 23 2.96 -11.94 5.85
N VAL A 24 2.53 -12.09 4.60
CA VAL A 24 3.13 -13.04 3.65
C VAL A 24 4.63 -12.74 3.46
N HIS A 25 5.00 -11.47 3.31
CA HIS A 25 6.38 -11.05 3.15
C HIS A 25 7.25 -11.42 4.37
N THR A 26 6.72 -11.30 5.59
CA THR A 26 7.47 -11.73 6.80
C THR A 26 7.75 -13.22 6.84
N THR A 27 6.93 -14.07 6.21
CA THR A 27 7.18 -15.53 6.21
C THR A 27 8.45 -15.92 5.44
N GLY A 28 8.91 -15.08 4.51
CA GLY A 28 10.16 -15.26 3.76
C GLY A 28 11.43 -14.91 4.54
N TYR A 29 11.32 -14.37 5.76
CA TYR A 29 12.47 -13.80 6.49
C TYR A 29 13.60 -14.80 6.76
N GLY A 30 13.28 -16.06 7.07
CA GLY A 30 14.29 -17.10 7.28
C GLY A 30 15.13 -17.39 6.04
N THR A 31 14.51 -17.36 4.84
CA THR A 31 15.22 -17.50 3.57
C THR A 31 16.15 -16.30 3.33
N VAL A 32 15.69 -15.10 3.65
CA VAL A 32 16.48 -13.87 3.52
C VAL A 32 17.68 -13.89 4.44
N LEU A 33 17.53 -14.32 5.70
CA LEU A 33 18.65 -14.46 6.63
C LEU A 33 19.73 -15.41 6.11
N ARG A 34 19.31 -16.53 5.50
CA ARG A 34 20.26 -17.48 4.90
C ARG A 34 21.00 -16.88 3.71
N LEU A 35 20.29 -16.25 2.78
CA LEU A 35 20.90 -15.61 1.60
C LEU A 35 21.80 -14.43 2.01
N ALA A 36 21.43 -13.72 3.07
CA ALA A 36 22.22 -12.62 3.63
C ALA A 36 23.60 -13.08 4.19
N ALA A 37 23.79 -14.37 4.45
CA ALA A 37 25.09 -14.91 4.86
C ALA A 37 26.06 -15.11 3.68
N GLU A 38 25.56 -15.10 2.44
CA GLU A 38 26.34 -15.33 1.22
C GLU A 38 26.79 -14.01 0.54
N VAL A 39 26.29 -12.87 1.01
CA VAL A 39 26.64 -11.53 0.50
C VAL A 39 27.80 -10.91 1.28
N PRO A 40 28.48 -9.89 0.72
CA PRO A 40 29.52 -9.14 1.43
C PRO A 40 29.08 -8.70 2.83
N SER A 41 29.98 -8.77 3.80
CA SER A 41 29.74 -8.49 5.23
C SER A 41 29.08 -7.14 5.49
N ASP A 42 29.36 -6.16 4.64
CA ASP A 42 28.86 -4.79 4.76
C ASP A 42 27.37 -4.69 4.41
N LEU A 43 26.86 -5.64 3.62
CA LEU A 43 25.47 -5.71 3.17
C LEU A 43 24.65 -6.75 3.94
N GLY A 44 25.31 -7.76 4.52
CA GLY A 44 24.67 -8.86 5.24
C GLY A 44 23.62 -8.41 6.26
N PRO A 45 23.91 -7.43 7.15
CA PRO A 45 22.92 -6.92 8.09
C PRO A 45 21.84 -6.02 7.46
N ALA A 46 22.16 -5.31 6.37
CA ALA A 46 21.26 -4.35 5.75
C ALA A 46 20.09 -5.05 5.02
N ILE A 47 20.34 -6.19 4.38
CA ILE A 47 19.33 -6.95 3.63
C ILE A 47 18.14 -7.40 4.51
N PRO A 48 18.33 -8.11 5.64
CA PRO A 48 17.21 -8.50 6.51
C PRO A 48 16.54 -7.30 7.16
N ALA A 49 17.29 -6.23 7.48
CA ALA A 49 16.71 -5.00 8.01
C ALA A 49 15.77 -4.34 6.98
N LEU A 50 16.20 -4.19 5.74
CA LEU A 50 15.37 -3.65 4.64
C LEU A 50 14.14 -4.51 4.39
N TRP A 51 14.28 -5.84 4.48
CA TRP A 51 13.15 -6.77 4.36
C TRP A 51 12.07 -6.53 5.42
N LEU A 52 12.47 -6.38 6.69
CA LEU A 52 11.53 -6.10 7.78
C LEU A 52 10.95 -4.68 7.70
N VAL A 53 11.76 -3.69 7.33
CA VAL A 53 11.30 -2.31 7.13
C VAL A 53 10.24 -2.26 6.04
N PHE A 54 10.39 -3.01 4.96
CA PHE A 54 9.36 -3.09 3.92
C PHE A 54 8.05 -3.70 4.44
N SER A 55 8.12 -4.79 5.21
CA SER A 55 6.94 -5.37 5.86
C SER A 55 6.27 -4.39 6.83
N LEU A 56 7.05 -3.65 7.61
CA LEU A 56 6.54 -2.63 8.54
C LEU A 56 5.89 -1.47 7.79
N ASP A 57 6.49 -0.98 6.70
CA ASP A 57 5.94 0.08 5.85
C ASP A 57 4.56 -0.31 5.30
N LEU A 58 4.45 -1.51 4.72
CA LEU A 58 3.17 -2.03 4.23
C LEU A 58 2.14 -2.13 5.36
N ALA A 59 2.53 -2.57 6.55
CA ALA A 59 1.63 -2.68 7.68
C ALA A 59 1.12 -1.30 8.15
N VAL A 60 2.03 -0.33 8.30
CA VAL A 60 1.70 1.04 8.72
C VAL A 60 0.79 1.71 7.68
N ILE A 61 1.10 1.58 6.39
CA ILE A 61 0.25 2.11 5.32
C ILE A 61 -1.13 1.45 5.35
N GLY A 62 -1.20 0.13 5.51
CA GLY A 62 -2.46 -0.60 5.64
C GLY A 62 -3.34 -0.08 6.78
N LEU A 63 -2.74 0.20 7.94
CA LEU A 63 -3.43 0.80 9.08
C LEU A 63 -3.92 2.22 8.79
N ILE A 64 -3.09 3.05 8.14
CA ILE A 64 -3.48 4.41 7.73
C ILE A 64 -4.69 4.36 6.77
N VAL A 65 -4.65 3.49 5.76
CA VAL A 65 -5.75 3.30 4.82
C VAL A 65 -7.02 2.84 5.54
N ALA A 66 -6.91 1.93 6.52
CA ALA A 66 -8.05 1.49 7.32
C ALA A 66 -8.66 2.63 8.16
N VAL A 67 -7.82 3.51 8.74
CA VAL A 67 -8.29 4.70 9.48
C VAL A 67 -9.02 5.67 8.55
N VAL A 68 -8.49 5.92 7.35
CA VAL A 68 -9.16 6.75 6.33
C VAL A 68 -10.50 6.14 5.91
N ALA A 69 -10.57 4.80 5.80
CA ALA A 69 -11.81 4.10 5.48
C ALA A 69 -12.89 4.26 6.58
N TRP A 70 -12.48 4.25 7.85
CA TRP A 70 -13.36 4.43 9.00
C TRP A 70 -13.86 5.87 9.12
N ARG A 71 -12.96 6.86 8.95
CA ARG A 71 -13.27 8.28 9.06
C ARG A 71 -12.85 9.02 7.80
N PRO A 72 -13.64 8.96 6.71
CA PRO A 72 -13.31 9.67 5.49
C PRO A 72 -13.32 11.19 5.76
N GLN A 73 -12.21 11.84 5.42
CA GLN A 73 -12.00 13.28 5.53
C GLN A 73 -11.50 13.82 4.18
N PRO A 74 -11.65 15.12 3.88
CA PRO A 74 -11.18 15.70 2.62
C PRO A 74 -9.69 15.44 2.35
N ILE A 75 -8.85 15.49 3.39
CA ILE A 75 -7.41 15.19 3.29
C ILE A 75 -7.12 13.72 2.98
N GLY A 76 -8.06 12.82 3.28
CA GLY A 76 -7.93 11.37 3.06
C GLY A 76 -7.63 11.01 1.60
N ARG A 77 -8.14 11.79 0.64
CA ARG A 77 -7.81 11.59 -0.78
C ARG A 77 -6.30 11.65 -1.03
N TRP A 78 -5.63 12.68 -0.53
CA TRP A 78 -4.20 12.86 -0.74
C TRP A 78 -3.38 11.82 -0.01
N VAL A 79 -3.83 11.43 1.20
CA VAL A 79 -3.23 10.31 1.94
C VAL A 79 -3.27 9.03 1.11
N LEU A 80 -4.40 8.70 0.47
CA LEU A 80 -4.51 7.50 -0.37
C LEU A 80 -3.65 7.59 -1.64
N VAL A 81 -3.57 8.75 -2.28
CA VAL A 81 -2.68 8.95 -3.44
C VAL A 81 -1.23 8.66 -3.03
N ILE A 82 -0.76 9.26 -1.94
CA ILE A 82 0.61 9.04 -1.44
C ILE A 82 0.81 7.58 -1.04
N ALA A 83 -0.13 6.99 -0.32
CA ALA A 83 -0.10 5.59 0.08
C ALA A 83 -0.01 4.63 -1.13
N SER A 84 -0.67 4.95 -2.24
CA SER A 84 -0.60 4.13 -3.47
C SER A 84 0.78 4.13 -4.13
N LEU A 85 1.60 5.16 -3.90
CA LEU A 85 2.93 5.26 -4.50
C LEU A 85 3.91 4.21 -3.95
N SER A 86 3.80 3.83 -2.67
CA SER A 86 4.67 2.81 -2.06
C SER A 86 4.57 1.45 -2.79
N PRO A 87 3.40 0.79 -2.87
CA PRO A 87 3.30 -0.51 -3.54
C PRO A 87 3.52 -0.39 -5.06
N LEU A 88 3.14 0.72 -5.70
CA LEU A 88 3.40 0.92 -7.14
C LEU A 88 4.89 1.10 -7.44
N GLY A 89 5.61 1.86 -6.61
CA GLY A 89 7.05 2.03 -6.70
C GLY A 89 7.79 0.71 -6.49
N ALA A 90 7.41 -0.03 -5.44
CA ALA A 90 7.95 -1.36 -5.17
C ALA A 90 7.68 -2.34 -6.32
N ALA A 91 6.45 -2.37 -6.86
CA ALA A 91 6.13 -3.18 -8.03
C ALA A 91 6.94 -2.77 -9.27
N GLY A 92 7.13 -1.47 -9.51
CA GLY A 92 7.97 -0.96 -10.60
C GLY A 92 9.42 -1.42 -10.48
N LEU A 93 9.99 -1.36 -9.26
CA LEU A 93 11.33 -1.89 -9.00
C LEU A 93 11.39 -3.40 -9.23
N GLN A 94 10.40 -4.16 -8.76
CA GLN A 94 10.34 -5.61 -9.02
C GLN A 94 10.27 -5.91 -10.52
N LEU A 95 9.41 -5.23 -11.28
CA LEU A 95 9.34 -5.39 -12.74
C LEU A 95 10.67 -5.09 -13.41
N ARG A 96 11.38 -4.06 -12.96
CA ARG A 96 12.65 -3.62 -13.57
C ARG A 96 13.82 -4.56 -13.30
N PHE A 97 13.90 -5.13 -12.10
CA PHE A 97 15.08 -5.89 -11.64
C PHE A 97 14.85 -7.39 -11.50
N ILE A 98 13.60 -7.82 -11.28
CA ILE A 98 13.22 -9.22 -11.01
C ILE A 98 12.29 -9.75 -12.13
N GLY A 99 11.54 -8.86 -12.78
CA GLY A 99 10.49 -9.21 -13.74
C GLY A 99 9.12 -9.37 -13.07
N PHE A 100 8.17 -9.96 -13.78
CA PHE A 100 6.81 -10.16 -13.27
C PHE A 100 6.74 -11.43 -12.42
N VAL A 101 6.56 -11.27 -11.11
CA VAL A 101 6.36 -12.37 -10.16
C VAL A 101 5.04 -12.19 -9.40
N PRO A 102 4.48 -13.23 -8.76
CA PRO A 102 3.19 -13.11 -8.07
C PRO A 102 3.10 -11.96 -7.04
N PRO A 103 4.13 -11.68 -6.21
CA PRO A 103 4.14 -10.50 -5.35
C PRO A 103 3.98 -9.17 -6.10
N THR A 104 4.51 -9.06 -7.32
CA THR A 104 4.39 -7.86 -8.17
C THR A 104 2.94 -7.60 -8.54
N ALA A 105 2.19 -8.65 -8.91
CA ALA A 105 0.77 -8.54 -9.22
C ALA A 105 -0.05 -8.07 -8.01
N LEU A 106 0.27 -8.58 -6.81
CA LEU A 106 -0.38 -8.17 -5.57
C LEU A 106 -0.12 -6.69 -5.28
N LEU A 107 1.13 -6.24 -5.35
CA LEU A 107 1.49 -4.84 -5.12
C LEU A 107 0.84 -3.90 -6.14
N LEU A 108 0.83 -4.25 -7.43
CA LEU A 108 0.11 -3.50 -8.46
C LEU A 108 -1.39 -3.41 -8.14
N GLY A 109 -2.02 -4.54 -7.80
CA GLY A 109 -3.43 -4.59 -7.46
C GLY A 109 -3.78 -3.71 -6.27
N ILE A 110 -3.01 -3.80 -5.19
CA ILE A 110 -3.20 -2.97 -3.98
C ILE A 110 -3.01 -1.49 -4.30
N GLY A 111 -1.95 -1.14 -5.04
CA GLY A 111 -1.68 0.23 -5.46
C GLY A 111 -2.82 0.82 -6.31
N VAL A 112 -3.27 0.08 -7.33
CA VAL A 112 -4.39 0.49 -8.19
C VAL A 112 -5.69 0.61 -7.40
N LEU A 113 -6.03 -0.34 -6.54
CA LEU A 113 -7.23 -0.27 -5.69
C LEU A 113 -7.22 0.98 -4.80
N THR A 114 -6.07 1.28 -4.18
CA THR A 114 -5.88 2.46 -3.34
C THR A 114 -6.06 3.75 -4.14
N LEU A 115 -5.50 3.81 -5.35
CA LEU A 115 -5.62 4.97 -6.24
C LEU A 115 -7.06 5.18 -6.75
N VAL A 116 -7.75 4.10 -7.11
CA VAL A 116 -9.17 4.15 -7.51
C VAL A 116 -10.03 4.62 -6.34
N ALA A 117 -9.77 4.13 -5.13
CA ALA A 117 -10.46 4.59 -3.93
C ALA A 117 -10.25 6.10 -3.70
N ALA A 118 -9.02 6.59 -3.89
CA ALA A 118 -8.71 8.01 -3.80
C ALA A 118 -9.50 8.85 -4.82
N ALA A 119 -9.60 8.38 -6.07
CA ALA A 119 -10.35 9.06 -7.12
C ALA A 119 -11.85 9.18 -6.77
N LEU A 120 -12.44 8.14 -6.19
CA LEU A 120 -13.86 8.11 -5.80
C LEU A 120 -14.20 9.01 -4.61
N LEU A 121 -13.23 9.34 -3.75
CA LEU A 121 -13.40 10.26 -2.62
C LEU A 121 -13.58 11.74 -3.05
N THR A 122 -13.21 12.09 -4.27
CA THR A 122 -13.16 13.47 -4.77
C THR A 122 -14.52 14.18 -4.88
N SER A 123 -15.62 13.45 -4.94
CA SER A 123 -16.93 14.02 -5.29
C SER A 123 -17.65 14.80 -4.18
N GLN A 124 -17.15 14.87 -2.95
CA GLN A 124 -17.90 15.52 -1.86
C GLN A 124 -17.48 16.96 -1.55
N ALA A 125 -16.29 17.40 -1.96
CA ALA A 125 -15.79 18.74 -1.62
C ALA A 125 -16.39 19.86 -2.50
N THR A 126 -16.87 19.54 -3.70
CA THR A 126 -17.43 20.53 -4.64
C THR A 126 -18.91 20.82 -4.39
N ASP A 127 -19.65 19.90 -3.77
CA ASP A 127 -21.12 19.98 -3.70
C ASP A 127 -21.61 20.80 -2.48
N GLY A 128 -20.73 21.08 -1.50
CA GLY A 128 -21.07 21.86 -0.30
C GLY A 128 -20.81 23.36 -0.40
N ALA A 129 -20.12 23.84 -1.44
CA ALA A 129 -19.72 25.24 -1.57
C ALA A 129 -20.76 26.15 -2.27
N SER A 130 -21.90 25.59 -2.70
CA SER A 130 -22.91 26.28 -3.50
C SER A 130 -24.22 26.57 -2.76
N ALA A 131 -24.25 26.56 -1.42
CA ALA A 131 -25.40 27.06 -0.66
C ALA A 131 -25.30 28.59 -0.49
N PRO A 132 -26.11 29.40 -1.20
CA PRO A 132 -26.19 30.84 -0.94
C PRO A 132 -26.86 31.10 0.41
N HIS A 133 -26.26 31.98 1.21
CA HIS A 133 -26.87 32.60 2.39
C HIS A 133 -27.92 33.63 1.99
#